data_AF-A0A9J6BNA0-F1
#
_entry.id   AF-A0A9J6BNA0-F1
#
_cell.length_a   1.000
_cell.length_b   1.000
_cell.length_c   1.000
_cell.angle_alpha   90.00
_cell.angle_beta   90.00
_cell.angle_gamma   90.00
#
_symmetry.space_group_name_H-M   'P 1'
#
loop_
_entity.id
_entity.type
_entity.pdbx_description
1 polymer ?
#
loop_
_entity_poly.entity_id
_entity_poly.type
_entity_poly.pdbx_seq_one_letter_code
_entity_poly.pdbx_strand_id
1 'polypeptide(L)'
;MHNISIKTLRLSEDIKPILYDLFLHPDLQIGIFYGNVTIDLDISSAINEIAIHTHLLNISNVNFILPGSNIRVKEYWHDDKMEQLKIALTGTVAPTNDSKLNIEFSGSLRDKIFGFYQSTYKDESGNDR
;
A
#
# COMPACT_ATOMS: atom_id res chain seq x y z
N MET A 1 5.29 30.27 4.31
CA MET A 1 4.09 29.85 5.06
C MET A 1 4.21 28.35 5.26
N HIS A 2 4.43 27.91 6.51
CA HIS A 2 4.52 26.49 6.84
C HIS A 2 3.09 25.92 6.88
N ASN A 3 2.74 25.07 5.92
CA ASN A 3 1.49 24.32 5.99
C ASN A 3 1.65 23.27 7.09
N ILE A 4 0.91 23.47 8.18
CA ILE A 4 0.80 22.48 9.26
C ILE A 4 -0.04 21.33 8.70
N SER A 5 0.61 20.19 8.44
CA SER A 5 -0.09 18.96 8.09
C SER A 5 -0.97 18.55 9.27
N ILE A 6 -2.30 18.66 9.11
CA ILE A 6 -3.25 18.16 10.10
C ILE A 6 -3.06 16.64 10.12
N LYS A 7 -2.53 16.11 11.21
CA LYS A 7 -2.30 14.69 11.39
C LYS A 7 -3.64 14.00 11.64
N THR A 8 -4.27 13.51 10.59
CA THR A 8 -5.58 12.83 10.65
C THR A 8 -5.45 11.32 10.41
N LEU A 9 -6.24 10.53 11.13
CA LEU A 9 -6.37 9.09 10.92
C LEU A 9 -7.04 8.78 9.56
N ARG A 10 -7.95 9.64 9.10
CA ARG A 10 -8.61 9.50 7.80
C ARG A 10 -7.68 9.96 6.69
N LEU A 11 -7.69 9.22 5.58
CA LEU A 11 -7.01 9.61 4.35
C LEU A 11 -7.71 10.81 3.71
N SER A 12 -7.00 11.51 2.82
CA SER A 12 -7.58 12.61 2.04
C SER A 12 -8.70 12.10 1.13
N GLU A 13 -9.79 12.86 1.02
CA GLU A 13 -10.86 12.59 0.06
C GLU A 13 -10.47 12.98 -1.38
N ASP A 14 -9.36 13.70 -1.53
CA ASP A 14 -8.87 14.19 -2.81
C ASP A 14 -8.31 13.09 -3.70
N ILE A 15 -7.92 11.96 -3.12
CA ILE A 15 -7.33 10.81 -3.82
C ILE A 15 -8.26 9.62 -3.65
N LYS A 16 -8.87 9.17 -4.74
CA LYS A 16 -9.81 8.05 -4.75
C LYS A 16 -9.26 6.90 -5.58
N PRO A 17 -9.18 5.68 -5.03
CA PRO A 17 -8.82 4.52 -5.82
C PRO A 17 -9.98 4.13 -6.74
N ILE A 18 -9.67 3.82 -8.00
CA ILE A 18 -10.62 3.40 -9.02
C ILE A 18 -10.58 1.88 -9.18
N LEU A 19 -9.36 1.32 -9.28
CA LEU A 19 -9.12 -0.10 -9.52
C LEU A 19 -7.89 -0.55 -8.74
N TYR A 20 -7.95 -1.76 -8.21
CA TYR A 20 -6.82 -2.47 -7.63
C TYR A 20 -6.51 -3.70 -8.48
N ASP A 21 -5.31 -3.75 -9.04
CA ASP A 21 -4.72 -4.98 -9.57
C ASP A 21 -3.81 -5.57 -8.49
N LEU A 22 -4.23 -6.67 -7.88
CA LEU A 22 -3.60 -7.26 -6.71
C LEU A 22 -3.06 -8.66 -7.06
N PHE A 23 -1.75 -8.81 -6.94
CA PHE A 23 -1.06 -10.09 -6.99
C PHE A 23 -0.58 -10.49 -5.60
N LEU A 24 -0.81 -11.75 -5.23
CA LEU A 24 -0.34 -12.35 -3.98
C LEU A 24 0.33 -13.71 -4.26
N HIS A 25 1.49 -13.91 -3.68
CA HIS A 25 2.29 -15.13 -3.75
C HIS A 25 2.63 -15.60 -2.34
N PRO A 26 1.78 -16.42 -1.70
CA PRO A 26 2.05 -16.99 -0.40
C PRO A 26 2.99 -18.21 -0.49
N ASP A 27 3.99 -18.25 0.38
CA ASP A 27 4.78 -19.43 0.70
C ASP A 27 4.37 -19.95 2.08
N LEU A 28 3.57 -21.03 2.07
CA LEU A 28 3.02 -21.63 3.29
C LEU A 28 4.06 -22.41 4.10
N GLN A 29 5.19 -22.82 3.50
CA GLN A 29 6.23 -23.55 4.22
C GLN A 29 6.99 -22.60 5.15
N ILE A 30 7.39 -21.44 4.64
CA ILE A 30 8.11 -20.43 5.43
C ILE A 30 7.16 -19.45 6.12
N GLY A 31 5.88 -19.44 5.77
CA GLY A 31 4.86 -18.60 6.40
C GLY A 31 4.98 -17.11 6.04
N ILE A 32 5.43 -16.81 4.82
CA ILE A 32 5.59 -15.45 4.29
C ILE A 32 4.79 -15.34 3.01
N PHE A 33 4.22 -14.18 2.72
CA PHE A 33 3.70 -13.86 1.39
C PHE A 33 4.41 -12.66 0.80
N TYR A 34 4.50 -12.67 -0.53
CA TYR A 34 4.91 -11.54 -1.33
C TYR A 34 3.69 -11.01 -2.08
N GLY A 35 3.63 -9.72 -2.31
CA GLY A 35 2.54 -9.09 -3.02
C GLY A 35 3.00 -7.92 -3.86
N ASN A 36 2.23 -7.65 -4.91
CA ASN A 36 2.30 -6.42 -5.66
C ASN A 36 0.88 -5.89 -5.83
N VAL A 37 0.70 -4.60 -5.64
CA VAL A 37 -0.56 -3.93 -5.94
C VAL A 37 -0.31 -2.76 -6.85
N THR A 38 -1.07 -2.66 -7.94
CA THR A 38 -1.21 -1.45 -8.73
C THR A 38 -2.58 -0.85 -8.47
N ILE A 39 -2.60 0.41 -8.06
CA ILE A 39 -3.81 1.15 -7.73
C ILE A 39 -3.97 2.25 -8.77
N ASP A 40 -5.07 2.22 -9.52
CA ASP A 40 -5.45 3.33 -10.39
C ASP A 40 -6.11 4.41 -9.53
N LEU A 41 -5.68 5.67 -9.66
CA LEU A 41 -6.05 6.77 -8.78
C LEU A 41 -6.73 7.91 -9.55
N ASP A 42 -7.87 8.34 -9.03
CA ASP A 42 -8.55 9.60 -9.34
C ASP A 42 -8.15 10.67 -8.32
N ILE A 43 -7.46 11.71 -8.79
CA ILE A 43 -6.96 12.83 -8.02
C ILE A 43 -7.80 14.05 -8.38
N SER A 44 -8.54 14.58 -7.41
CA SER A 44 -9.49 15.68 -7.63
C SER A 44 -8.97 17.06 -7.25
N SER A 45 -7.85 17.14 -6.51
CA SER A 45 -7.18 18.39 -6.13
C SER A 45 -5.67 18.28 -6.39
N ALA A 46 -4.94 19.40 -6.39
CA ALA A 46 -3.49 19.36 -6.58
C ALA A 46 -2.80 18.74 -5.36
N ILE A 47 -1.98 17.71 -5.58
CA ILE A 47 -1.29 16.97 -4.51
C ILE A 47 0.22 16.93 -4.74
N ASN A 48 0.99 16.73 -3.67
CA ASN A 48 2.42 16.40 -3.72
C ASN A 48 2.80 15.25 -2.77
N GLU A 49 1.84 14.71 -2.04
CA GLU A 49 1.98 13.59 -1.12
C GLU A 49 0.77 12.68 -1.26
N ILE A 50 0.99 11.38 -1.16
CA ILE A 50 -0.05 10.35 -1.08
C ILE A 50 0.08 9.68 0.29
N ALA A 51 -1.05 9.43 0.94
CA ALA A 51 -1.13 8.62 2.14
C ALA A 51 -2.08 7.46 1.90
N ILE A 52 -1.65 6.24 2.23
CA ILE A 52 -2.49 5.04 2.19
C ILE A 52 -2.33 4.26 3.49
N HIS A 53 -3.29 3.42 3.83
CA HIS A 53 -3.16 2.54 4.99
C HIS A 53 -2.16 1.42 4.73
N THR A 54 -1.28 1.16 5.71
CA THR A 54 -0.41 -0.01 5.75
C THR A 54 -0.24 -0.47 7.20
N HIS A 55 -0.29 -1.78 7.43
CA HIS A 55 -0.14 -2.35 8.76
C HIS A 55 0.57 -3.70 8.68
N LEU A 56 1.68 -3.86 9.41
CA LEU A 56 2.48 -5.09 9.47
C LEU A 56 2.90 -5.66 8.09
N LEU A 57 3.17 -4.77 7.14
CA LEU A 57 3.74 -5.09 5.83
C LEU A 57 5.14 -4.48 5.73
N ASN A 58 6.05 -5.22 5.10
CA ASN A 58 7.35 -4.71 4.69
C ASN A 58 7.26 -4.22 3.25
N ILE A 59 7.46 -2.92 3.03
CA ILE A 59 7.39 -2.30 1.70
C ILE A 59 8.79 -2.29 1.08
N SER A 60 8.96 -2.96 -0.06
CA SER A 60 10.25 -3.02 -0.76
C SER A 60 10.37 -2.01 -1.88
N ASN A 61 9.23 -1.61 -2.49
CA ASN A 61 9.21 -0.69 -3.62
C ASN A 61 7.91 0.09 -3.68
N VAL A 62 7.99 1.34 -4.11
CA VAL A 62 6.85 2.22 -4.36
C VAL A 62 7.12 3.03 -5.63
N ASN A 63 6.26 2.91 -6.63
CA ASN A 63 6.37 3.66 -7.88
C ASN A 63 5.07 4.41 -8.17
N PHE A 64 5.20 5.68 -8.54
CA PHE A 64 4.10 6.50 -9.03
C PHE A 64 4.25 6.69 -10.53
N ILE A 65 3.16 6.49 -11.26
CA ILE A 65 3.12 6.55 -12.72
C ILE A 65 2.07 7.58 -13.11
N LEU A 66 2.50 8.60 -13.84
CA LEU A 66 1.62 9.60 -14.45
C LEU A 66 2.04 9.76 -15.92
N PRO A 67 1.20 9.33 -16.90
CA PRO A 67 1.54 9.42 -18.30
C PRO A 67 1.95 10.84 -18.74
N GLY A 68 3.04 10.95 -19.50
CA GLY A 68 3.55 12.24 -19.98
C GLY A 68 4.24 13.12 -18.92
N SER A 69 4.41 12.63 -17.69
CA SER A 69 5.06 13.36 -16.61
C SER A 69 6.35 12.68 -16.14
N ASN A 70 7.28 13.47 -15.62
CA ASN A 70 8.51 13.00 -14.96
C ASN A 70 8.37 13.00 -13.42
N ILE A 71 7.17 13.23 -12.89
CA ILE A 71 6.91 13.13 -11.45
C ILE A 71 7.07 11.68 -11.02
N ARG A 72 7.86 11.47 -9.95
CA ARG A 72 8.19 10.17 -9.39
C ARG A 72 8.04 10.22 -7.88
N VAL A 73 8.15 9.06 -7.24
CA VAL A 73 8.31 8.97 -5.79
C VAL A 73 9.68 9.55 -5.41
N LYS A 74 9.67 10.53 -4.51
CA LYS A 74 10.87 11.14 -3.92
C LYS A 74 11.36 10.30 -2.74
N GLU A 75 10.44 9.96 -1.85
CA GLU A 75 10.67 9.14 -0.65
C GLU A 75 9.33 8.61 -0.14
N TYR A 76 9.39 7.54 0.65
CA TYR A 76 8.24 7.01 1.38
C TYR A 76 8.66 6.54 2.77
N TRP A 77 7.74 6.60 3.73
CA TRP A 77 8.00 6.18 5.10
C TRP A 77 6.72 5.70 5.80
N HIS A 78 6.89 4.86 6.81
CA HIS A 78 5.79 4.40 7.65
C HIS A 78 5.50 5.42 8.77
N ASP A 79 4.21 5.69 8.99
CA ASP A 79 3.69 6.34 10.19
C ASP A 79 2.89 5.29 10.97
N ASP A 80 3.60 4.47 11.75
CA ASP A 80 3.02 3.32 12.47
C ASP A 80 1.89 3.71 13.41
N LYS A 81 1.93 4.93 13.97
CA LYS A 81 0.87 5.44 14.84
C LYS A 81 -0.45 5.65 14.11
N MET A 82 -0.38 5.94 12.81
CA MET A 82 -1.55 6.15 11.96
C MET A 82 -1.85 4.94 11.08
N GLU A 83 -0.99 3.91 11.12
CA GLU A 83 -1.03 2.77 10.20
C GLU A 83 -1.07 3.23 8.74
N GLN A 84 -0.18 4.16 8.39
CA GLN A 84 -0.12 4.77 7.07
C GLN A 84 1.28 4.65 6.46
N LEU A 85 1.32 4.42 5.15
CA LEU A 85 2.50 4.69 4.32
C LEU A 85 2.31 6.07 3.69
N LYS A 86 3.28 6.94 3.95
CA LYS A 86 3.36 8.28 3.36
C LYS A 86 4.32 8.25 2.19
N ILE A 87 3.94 8.88 1.09
CA ILE A 87 4.68 8.84 -0.18
C ILE A 87 4.78 10.27 -0.71
N ALA A 88 5.97 10.87 -0.61
CA ALA A 88 6.22 12.19 -1.16
C ALA A 88 6.61 12.09 -2.63
N LEU A 89 6.07 12.98 -3.46
CA LEU A 89 6.37 13.04 -4.90
C LEU A 89 7.42 14.11 -5.19
N THR A 90 8.14 13.96 -6.31
CA THR A 90 9.16 14.94 -6.74
C THR A 90 8.57 16.27 -7.21
N GLY A 91 7.26 16.33 -7.44
CA GLY A 91 6.55 17.52 -7.89
C GLY A 91 5.05 17.46 -7.59
N THR A 92 4.34 18.53 -7.93
CA THR A 92 2.89 18.63 -7.73
C THR A 92 2.15 18.00 -8.91
N VAL A 93 1.22 17.11 -8.60
CA VAL A 93 0.29 16.47 -9.54
C VAL A 93 -1.00 17.29 -9.58
N ALA A 94 -1.38 17.75 -10.77
CA ALA A 94 -2.68 18.38 -10.99
C ALA A 94 -3.81 17.32 -11.01
N PRO A 95 -5.09 17.71 -10.87
CA PRO A 95 -6.20 16.76 -10.94
C PRO A 95 -6.17 15.88 -12.20
N THR A 96 -6.37 14.58 -12.02
CA THR A 96 -6.24 13.56 -13.08
C THR A 96 -6.84 12.22 -12.64
N ASN A 97 -7.34 11.43 -13.57
CA ASN A 97 -7.81 10.07 -13.37
C ASN A 97 -6.93 9.00 -14.06
N ASP A 98 -5.76 9.39 -14.57
CA ASP A 98 -4.86 8.53 -15.35
C ASP A 98 -3.59 8.13 -14.58
N SER A 99 -3.58 8.36 -13.26
CA SER A 99 -2.41 8.08 -12.42
C SER A 99 -2.48 6.69 -11.80
N LYS A 100 -1.31 6.07 -11.57
CA LYS A 100 -1.20 4.76 -10.92
C LYS A 100 -0.16 4.78 -9.80
N LEU A 101 -0.43 4.02 -8.76
CA LEU A 101 0.50 3.75 -7.66
C LEU A 101 0.78 2.25 -7.59
N ASN A 102 2.03 1.85 -7.84
CA ASN A 102 2.49 0.46 -7.72
C ASN A 102 3.28 0.28 -6.42
N ILE A 103 2.98 -0.77 -5.67
CA ILE A 103 3.62 -1.08 -4.39
C ILE A 103 3.96 -2.55 -4.34
N GLU A 104 5.23 -2.85 -4.06
CA GLU A 104 5.71 -4.19 -3.74
C GLU A 104 5.84 -4.35 -2.23
N PHE A 105 5.32 -5.45 -1.71
CA PHE A 105 5.28 -5.69 -0.27
C PHE A 105 5.46 -7.17 0.06
N SER A 106 5.85 -7.43 1.31
CA SER A 106 5.81 -8.76 1.92
C SER A 106 5.20 -8.70 3.32
N GLY A 107 4.73 -9.85 3.80
CA GLY A 107 4.18 -9.96 5.14
C GLY A 107 4.25 -11.38 5.69
N SER A 108 4.10 -11.51 7.01
CA SER A 108 4.03 -12.79 7.70
C SER A 108 2.59 -13.31 7.71
N LEU A 109 2.42 -14.60 7.41
CA LEU A 109 1.18 -15.37 7.60
C LEU A 109 1.06 -15.96 9.01
N ARG A 110 2.14 -15.94 9.79
CA ARG A 110 2.20 -16.58 11.12
C ARG A 110 1.75 -15.63 12.23
N ASP A 111 1.39 -16.23 13.37
CA ASP A 111 1.15 -15.56 14.66
C ASP A 111 0.08 -14.45 14.63
N LYS A 112 -0.89 -14.58 13.71
CA LYS A 112 -2.00 -13.63 13.53
C LYS A 112 -3.31 -14.38 13.30
N ILE A 113 -4.40 -13.79 13.77
CA ILE A 113 -5.78 -14.27 13.57
C ILE A 113 -6.65 -13.27 12.79
N PHE A 114 -6.02 -12.27 12.18
CA PHE A 114 -6.66 -11.20 11.42
C PHE A 114 -5.85 -10.90 10.16
N GLY A 115 -6.51 -10.34 9.14
CA GLY A 115 -5.89 -10.07 7.85
C GLY A 115 -5.61 -11.35 7.07
N PHE A 116 -4.45 -11.42 6.42
CA PHE A 116 -4.02 -12.61 5.69
C PHE A 116 -3.13 -13.48 6.59
N TYR A 117 -3.62 -14.65 6.99
CA TYR A 117 -2.96 -15.53 7.95
C TYR A 117 -3.06 -17.00 7.56
N GLN A 118 -2.15 -17.81 8.10
CA GLN A 118 -2.11 -19.26 7.94
C GLN A 118 -3.04 -19.92 8.96
N SER A 119 -3.88 -20.83 8.49
CA SER A 119 -4.70 -21.72 9.33
C SER A 119 -4.32 -23.16 9.03
N THR A 120 -4.36 -24.02 10.05
CA THR A 120 -4.14 -25.46 9.90
C THR A 120 -5.40 -26.26 10.27
N TYR A 121 -5.52 -27.46 9.70
CA TYR A 121 -6.54 -28.44 10.09
C TYR A 121 -5.93 -29.83 10.26
N LYS A 122 -6.64 -30.74 10.91
CA LYS A 122 -6.22 -32.14 11.04
C LYS A 122 -6.86 -32.99 9.96
N ASP A 123 -6.06 -33.79 9.26
CA ASP A 123 -6.58 -34.82 8.36
C ASP A 123 -7.16 -36.01 9.13
N GLU A 124 -7.75 -36.97 8.41
CA GLU A 124 -8.36 -38.18 9.00
C GLU A 124 -7.36 -39.03 9.80
N SER A 125 -6.06 -38.87 9.55
CA SER A 125 -4.97 -39.52 10.27
C SER A 125 -4.39 -38.69 11.41
N GLY A 126 -4.94 -37.49 11.67
CA GLY A 126 -4.52 -36.59 12.74
C GLY A 126 -3.33 -35.69 12.41
N ASN A 127 -2.80 -35.73 11.18
CA ASN A 127 -1.68 -34.89 10.75
C ASN A 127 -2.14 -33.47 10.47
N ASP A 128 -1.30 -32.49 10.77
CA ASP A 128 -1.58 -31.09 10.45
C ASP A 128 -1.43 -30.84 8.95
N ARG A 129 -2.40 -30.12 8.39
CA ARG A 129 -2.51 -29.72 6.99
C ARG A 129 -2.82 -28.23 6.87
#